data_AF-A0A2N0XKX0-F1
#
_entry.id   AF-A0A2N0XKX0-F1
#
_cell.length_a   1.000
_cell.length_b   1.000
_cell.length_c   1.000
_cell.angle_alpha   90.00
_cell.angle_beta   90.00
_cell.angle_gamma   90.00
#
_symmetry.space_group_name_H-M   'P 1'
#
loop_
_entity.id
_entity.type
_entity.pdbx_description
1 polymer ?
#
loop_
_entity_poly.entity_id
_entity_poly.type
_entity_poly.pdbx_seq_one_letter_code
_entity_poly.pdbx_strand_id
1 'polypeptide(L)'
;MAVTRKQGDTGKHYNPEQDFNNDQRHRFTEIANQAAERRAQKAALHGRSEAQEKAHKPSAPKRKKSRYGGLIRVVIWSLVLGLTWLWVIFMTST
;
A
#
# COMPACT_ATOMS: atom_id res chain seq x y z
N MET A 1 -9.61 -19.16 5.82
CA MET A 1 -9.16 -19.82 4.58
C MET A 1 -8.64 -18.74 3.64
N ALA A 2 -7.35 -18.76 3.30
CA ALA A 2 -6.78 -17.84 2.32
C ALA A 2 -6.89 -18.49 0.94
N VAL A 3 -7.67 -17.87 0.05
CA VAL A 3 -7.84 -18.36 -1.33
C VAL A 3 -6.62 -17.93 -2.13
N THR A 4 -5.70 -18.87 -2.33
CA THR A 4 -4.50 -18.67 -3.17
C THR A 4 -4.92 -18.63 -4.64
N ARG A 5 -4.57 -17.57 -5.38
CA ARG A 5 -4.83 -17.50 -6.82
C ARG A 5 -3.91 -18.50 -7.54
N LYS A 6 -4.50 -19.45 -8.27
CA LYS A 6 -3.74 -20.35 -9.18
C LYS A 6 -3.16 -19.52 -10.33
N GLN A 7 -1.87 -19.23 -10.27
CA GLN A 7 -1.10 -18.79 -11.44
C GLN A 7 -0.95 -19.98 -12.38
N GLY A 8 -1.77 -20.05 -13.43
CA GLY A 8 -1.63 -21.12 -14.44
C GLY A 8 -2.93 -21.57 -15.11
N ASP A 9 -4.07 -20.96 -14.79
CA ASP A 9 -5.29 -21.22 -15.56
C ASP A 9 -5.34 -20.27 -16.76
N THR A 10 -4.68 -20.67 -17.85
CA THR A 10 -4.87 -20.09 -19.19
C THR A 10 -6.16 -20.65 -19.83
N GLY A 11 -7.17 -20.95 -19.02
CA GLY A 11 -8.45 -21.50 -19.44
C GLY A 11 -9.39 -20.41 -19.95
N LYS A 12 -9.70 -20.49 -21.25
CA LYS A 12 -10.72 -19.73 -21.99
C LYS A 12 -10.65 -18.20 -21.86
N HIS A 13 -10.19 -17.58 -22.94
CA HIS A 13 -10.47 -16.16 -23.16
C HIS A 13 -11.99 -15.94 -23.18
N TYR A 14 -12.44 -14.91 -22.45
CA TYR A 14 -13.83 -14.47 -22.43
C TYR A 14 -14.33 -14.25 -23.87
N ASN A 15 -15.34 -15.02 -24.29
CA ASN A 15 -15.95 -14.86 -25.61
C ASN A 15 -17.46 -14.59 -25.44
N PRO A 16 -17.89 -13.33 -25.45
CA PRO A 16 -19.28 -12.98 -25.18
C PRO A 16 -20.26 -13.53 -26.22
N GLU A 17 -19.80 -13.86 -27.43
CA GLU A 17 -20.62 -14.49 -28.48
C GLU A 17 -20.92 -15.96 -28.20
N GLN A 18 -20.03 -16.67 -27.49
CA GLN A 18 -20.16 -18.09 -27.21
C GLN A 18 -20.66 -18.36 -25.78
N ASP A 19 -20.38 -17.45 -24.85
CA ASP A 19 -20.63 -17.65 -23.43
C ASP A 19 -22.02 -17.16 -22.96
N PHE A 20 -22.73 -16.36 -23.76
CA PHE A 20 -24.01 -15.76 -23.36
C PHE A 20 -25.04 -15.68 -24.49
N ASN A 21 -26.31 -15.81 -24.11
CA ASN A 21 -27.42 -15.52 -25.03
C ASN A 21 -27.62 -14.01 -25.21
N ASN A 22 -28.24 -13.57 -26.31
CA ASN A 22 -28.42 -12.15 -26.67
C ASN A 22 -29.06 -11.34 -25.52
N ASP A 23 -30.13 -11.85 -24.92
CA ASP A 23 -30.79 -11.19 -23.77
C ASP A 23 -29.87 -11.03 -22.56
N GLN A 24 -29.02 -12.02 -22.29
CA GLN A 24 -28.07 -11.95 -21.18
C GLN A 24 -27.00 -10.88 -21.45
N ARG A 25 -26.52 -10.79 -22.69
CA ARG A 25 -25.53 -9.80 -23.11
C ARG A 25 -26.09 -8.39 -22.99
N HIS A 26 -27.34 -8.18 -23.38
CA HIS A 26 -28.00 -6.89 -23.24
C HIS A 26 -28.05 -6.44 -21.78
N ARG A 27 -28.47 -7.34 -20.87
CA ARG A 27 -28.54 -7.05 -19.42
C ARG A 27 -27.16 -6.76 -18.81
N PHE A 28 -26.13 -7.53 -19.17
CA PHE A 28 -24.78 -7.27 -18.69
C PHE A 28 -24.22 -5.94 -19.22
N THR A 29 -24.53 -5.60 -20.46
CA THR A 29 -24.12 -4.34 -21.09
C THR A 29 -24.81 -3.16 -20.42
N GLU A 30 -26.11 -3.26 -20.15
CA GLU A 30 -26.88 -2.24 -19.45
C GLU A 30 -26.34 -1.97 -18.04
N ILE A 31 -26.04 -3.04 -17.29
CA ILE A 31 -25.44 -2.93 -15.95
C ILE A 31 -24.02 -2.35 -16.03
N ALA A 32 -23.23 -2.74 -17.03
CA ALA A 32 -21.89 -2.21 -17.24
C ALA A 32 -21.93 -0.70 -17.55
N ASN A 33 -22.85 -0.27 -18.42
CA ASN A 33 -23.08 1.12 -18.76
C ASN A 33 -23.54 1.92 -17.54
N GLN A 34 -24.53 1.43 -16.79
CA GLN A 34 -25.00 2.08 -15.57
C GLN A 34 -23.89 2.21 -14.51
N ALA A 35 -23.03 1.19 -14.38
CA ALA A 35 -21.89 1.24 -13.48
C ALA A 35 -20.81 2.23 -13.97
N ALA A 36 -20.62 2.37 -15.28
CA ALA A 36 -19.71 3.37 -15.86
C ALA A 36 -20.23 4.79 -15.61
N GLU A 37 -21.52 5.04 -15.83
CA GLU A 37 -22.17 6.32 -15.54
C GLU A 37 -22.07 6.70 -14.06
N ARG A 38 -22.31 5.75 -13.14
CA ARG A 38 -22.14 5.99 -11.70
C ARG A 38 -20.69 6.33 -11.33
N ARG A 39 -19.70 5.74 -12.00
CA ARG A 39 -18.28 6.11 -11.80
C ARG A 39 -17.99 7.49 -12.37
N ALA A 40 -18.54 7.83 -13.54
CA ALA A 40 -18.38 9.15 -14.14
C ALA A 40 -19.01 10.25 -13.27
N GLN A 41 -20.22 10.03 -12.76
CA GLN A 41 -20.90 10.93 -11.83
C GLN A 41 -20.13 11.09 -10.51
N LYS A 42 -19.63 9.99 -9.93
CA LYS A 42 -18.76 10.06 -8.76
C LYS A 42 -17.46 10.81 -9.04
N ALA A 43 -16.85 10.62 -10.22
CA ALA A 43 -15.64 11.32 -10.61
C ALA A 43 -15.89 12.82 -10.87
N ALA A 44 -17.07 13.19 -11.37
CA ALA A 44 -17.49 14.57 -11.57
C ALA A 44 -17.78 15.28 -10.22
N LEU A 45 -18.42 14.58 -9.27
CA LEU A 45 -18.72 15.11 -7.93
C LEU A 45 -17.48 15.16 -7.02
N HIS A 46 -16.60 14.17 -7.09
CA HIS A 46 -15.35 14.10 -6.31
C HIS A 46 -14.12 14.55 -7.13
N GLY A 47 -14.32 15.56 -7.98
CA GLY A 47 -13.34 16.06 -8.96
C GLY A 47 -11.89 15.97 -8.52
N ARG A 48 -11.10 15.15 -9.24
CA ARG A 48 -9.63 15.04 -9.25
C ARG A 48 -8.90 14.72 -7.94
N SER A 49 -9.48 14.91 -6.76
CA SER A 49 -8.78 14.76 -5.48
C SER A 49 -8.60 13.31 -5.07
N GLU A 50 -9.61 12.45 -5.21
CA GLU A 50 -9.52 11.07 -4.73
C GLU A 50 -8.59 10.17 -5.55
N ALA A 51 -8.44 10.44 -6.85
CA ALA A 51 -7.54 9.66 -7.71
C ALA A 51 -6.07 9.96 -7.40
N GLN A 52 -5.75 11.23 -7.10
CA GLN A 52 -4.42 11.59 -6.59
C GLN A 52 -4.22 11.10 -5.16
N GLU A 53 -5.22 11.23 -4.29
CA GLU A 53 -5.13 10.78 -2.90
C GLU A 53 -4.99 9.26 -2.78
N LYS A 54 -5.55 8.48 -3.71
CA LYS A 54 -5.36 7.01 -3.80
C LYS A 54 -4.01 6.63 -4.43
N ALA A 55 -3.47 7.43 -5.35
CA ALA A 55 -2.09 7.27 -5.85
C ALA A 55 -1.04 7.60 -4.77
N HIS A 56 -1.40 8.44 -3.80
CA HIS A 56 -0.60 8.77 -2.62
C HIS A 56 -0.89 7.91 -1.39
N LYS A 57 -1.52 6.73 -1.54
CA LYS A 57 -1.59 5.76 -0.44
C LYS A 57 -0.32 4.91 -0.44
N PRO A 58 0.69 5.20 0.39
CA PRO A 58 1.76 4.25 0.58
C PRO A 58 1.16 2.94 1.10
N SER A 59 1.51 1.85 0.44
CA SER A 59 1.24 0.48 0.85
C SER A 59 1.54 0.31 2.34
N ALA A 60 0.50 -0.06 3.10
CA ALA A 60 0.52 -0.32 4.54
C ALA A 60 0.90 0.88 5.43
N PRO A 61 0.26 1.07 6.59
CA PRO A 61 0.86 1.86 7.65
C PRO A 61 2.14 1.11 8.05
N LYS A 62 3.31 1.52 7.52
CA LYS A 62 4.61 1.15 8.09
C LYS A 62 4.47 1.46 9.57
N ARG A 63 4.45 0.42 10.41
CA ARG A 63 4.41 0.52 11.87
C ARG A 63 5.28 1.72 12.23
N LYS A 64 4.68 2.77 12.82
CA LYS A 64 5.43 3.95 13.28
C LYS A 64 6.47 3.41 14.26
N LYS A 65 7.68 3.12 13.77
CA LYS A 65 8.78 2.60 14.57
C LYS A 65 9.02 3.70 15.58
N SER A 66 8.62 3.44 16.83
CA SER A 66 8.69 4.41 17.92
C SER A 66 10.05 5.11 17.86
N ARG A 67 10.05 6.41 17.49
CA ARG A 67 11.30 7.18 17.37
C ARG A 67 12.07 7.18 18.69
N TYR A 68 11.35 7.00 19.79
CA TYR A 68 11.89 6.89 21.15
C TYR A 68 12.81 5.68 21.33
N GLY A 69 12.51 4.53 20.71
CA GLY A 69 13.37 3.35 20.81
C GLY A 69 14.74 3.50 20.11
N GLY A 70 14.81 4.34 19.08
CA GLY A 70 16.08 4.69 18.42
C GLY A 70 16.88 5.70 19.23
N LEU A 71 16.20 6.75 19.73
CA LEU A 71 16.81 7.81 20.54
C LEU A 71 17.46 7.28 21.82
N ILE A 72 16.80 6.36 22.53
CA ILE A 72 17.37 5.77 23.77
C ILE A 72 18.68 5.05 23.48
N ARG A 73 18.77 4.28 22.39
CA ARG A 73 20.01 3.59 22.01
C ARG A 73 21.12 4.59 21.69
N VAL A 74 20.80 5.67 20.96
CA VAL A 74 21.78 6.72 20.65
C VAL A 74 22.31 7.36 21.93
N VAL A 75 21.43 7.72 22.88
CA VAL A 75 21.84 8.30 24.16
C VAL A 75 22.75 7.36 24.96
N ILE A 76 22.39 6.07 25.05
CA ILE A 76 23.22 5.07 25.76
C ILE A 76 24.60 4.95 25.10
N TRP A 77 24.66 4.82 23.77
CA TRP A 77 25.94 4.70 23.06
C TRP A 77 26.80 5.95 23.16
N SER A 78 26.21 7.15 23.10
CA SER A 78 26.93 8.40 23.32
C SER A 78 27.55 8.49 24.71
N LEU A 79 26.83 8.02 25.73
CA LEU A 79 27.31 8.03 27.12
C LEU A 79 28.44 7.02 27.34
N VAL A 80 28.32 5.81 26.76
CA VAL A 80 29.39 4.80 26.76
C VAL A 80 30.63 5.34 26.06
N LEU A 81 30.49 5.91 24.86
CA LEU A 81 31.61 6.49 24.12
C LEU A 81 32.26 7.63 24.92
N GLY A 82 31.48 8.56 25.48
CA GLY A 82 32.00 9.66 26.29
C GLY A 82 32.82 9.17 27.50
N LEU A 83 32.32 8.18 28.23
CA LEU A 83 33.02 7.58 29.37
C LEU A 83 34.30 6.86 28.92
N THR A 84 34.26 6.11 27.81
CA THR A 84 35.46 5.44 27.29
C THR A 84 36.55 6.43 26.89
N TRP A 85 36.19 7.53 26.22
CA TRP A 85 37.14 8.58 25.85
C TRP A 85 37.70 9.30 27.07
N LEU A 86 36.84 9.62 28.04
CA LEU A 86 37.28 10.23 29.29
C LEU A 86 38.28 9.32 30.03
N TRP A 87 38.01 8.01 30.07
CA TRP A 87 38.90 7.03 30.67
C TRP A 87 40.24 6.92 29.93
N VAL A 88 40.22 6.92 28.59
CA VAL A 88 41.45 6.91 27.77
C VAL A 88 42.28 8.15 28.07
N ILE A 89 41.67 9.35 28.03
CA ILE A 89 42.37 10.60 28.35
C ILE A 89 42.99 10.50 29.74
N PHE A 90 42.20 10.08 30.74
CA PHE A 90 42.68 9.89 32.11
C PHE A 90 43.90 8.96 32.16
N MET A 91 43.83 7.77 31.57
CA MET A 91 44.95 6.82 31.53
C MET A 91 46.18 7.34 30.77
N THR A 92 45.98 8.17 29.72
CA THR A 92 47.10 8.77 28.99
C THR A 92 47.69 10.01 29.67
N SER A 93 46.92 10.65 30.55
CA SER A 93 47.32 11.84 31.31
C SER A 93 47.91 11.52 32.68
N THR A 94 47.85 10.25 33.09
CA THR A 94 48.47 9.72 34.32
C THR A 94 49.78 9.03 33.96
#